data_AF-A0AB37RCV2-F1
#
_entry.id   AF-A0AB37RCV2-F1
#
_cell.length_a   1.000
_cell.length_b   1.000
_cell.length_c   1.000
_cell.angle_alpha   90.00
_cell.angle_beta   90.00
_cell.angle_gamma   90.00
#
_symmetry.space_group_name_H-M   'P 1'
#
loop_
_entity.id
_entity.type
_entity.pdbx_description
1 polymer ?
#
loop_
_entity_poly.entity_id
_entity_poly.type
_entity_poly.pdbx_seq_one_letter_code
_entity_poly.pdbx_strand_id
1 'polypeptide(L)'
;MTRQTFDKPFKDFPDLIELLKSRGLNIRNEETAINLLKIYGYYPVINGFKKSFQTDFDEEKYQPNVQIEQLFSEFILDSQFQEILLTSIFPIENHFKNMLGYLISKNFGVNSFETNDANNPDNTVLSYLDPSNYHNSGRVKALDTMNFIKEKVLTSSDDPVAYYRENKNHVPAWILCQNMMFGTSVKLFQILPSNLKEDLTNEMILPIDNENITEKEGLLLLELEILRKFRNSAAHSSPVYLLHVDQSSDPSVKILKRYLGEQILTRKEGRQGIGTRNLYAALIGILLLTRNSGQRTNAIQQIKRLRDTYMQNHNDTSFDAYNHYIRIAQLPTDYVERLERASMILSN
;
A
#
# COMPACT_ATOMS: atom_id res chain seq x y z
N MET A 1 -35.57 -17.82 -27.16
CA MET A 1 -34.48 -17.29 -26.31
C MET A 1 -34.75 -17.77 -24.89
N THR A 2 -33.96 -18.70 -24.37
CA THR A 2 -34.01 -19.09 -22.96
C THR A 2 -33.50 -17.90 -22.13
N ARG A 3 -34.32 -17.38 -21.22
CA ARG A 3 -33.89 -16.35 -20.27
C ARG A 3 -32.75 -16.93 -19.45
N GLN A 4 -31.57 -16.33 -19.56
CA GLN A 4 -30.44 -16.64 -18.69
C GLN A 4 -30.79 -16.13 -17.28
N THR A 5 -30.68 -17.00 -16.28
CA THR A 5 -30.84 -16.63 -14.88
C THR A 5 -29.56 -15.99 -14.37
N PHE A 6 -29.67 -15.01 -13.47
CA PHE A 6 -28.49 -14.45 -12.82
C PHE A 6 -27.85 -15.48 -11.89
N ASP A 7 -26.53 -15.69 -12.01
CA ASP A 7 -25.79 -16.68 -11.22
C ASP A 7 -25.70 -16.34 -9.72
N LYS A 8 -25.85 -15.05 -9.38
CA LYS A 8 -25.82 -14.54 -8.00
C LYS A 8 -27.06 -13.69 -7.72
N PRO A 9 -28.26 -14.30 -7.60
CA PRO A 9 -29.48 -13.58 -7.28
C PRO A 9 -29.43 -13.01 -5.86
N PHE A 10 -30.26 -12.00 -5.59
CA PHE A 10 -30.44 -11.46 -4.23
C PHE A 10 -30.85 -12.57 -3.25
N LYS A 11 -30.30 -12.52 -2.05
CA LYS A 11 -30.63 -13.39 -0.90
C LYS A 11 -30.80 -12.50 0.31
N ASP A 12 -31.88 -12.72 1.07
CA ASP A 12 -32.06 -12.04 2.34
C ASP A 12 -31.10 -12.64 3.40
N PHE A 13 -30.91 -11.95 4.53
CA PHE A 13 -29.98 -12.39 5.56
C PHE A 13 -30.25 -13.83 6.06
N PRO A 14 -31.49 -14.27 6.32
CA PRO A 14 -31.75 -15.66 6.68
C PRO A 14 -31.31 -16.66 5.60
N ASP A 15 -31.54 -16.34 4.32
CA ASP A 15 -31.10 -17.19 3.21
C ASP A 15 -29.58 -17.26 3.08
N LEU A 16 -28.88 -16.16 3.44
CA LEU A 16 -27.42 -16.12 3.50
C LEU A 16 -26.89 -17.00 4.63
N ILE A 17 -27.56 -17.03 5.80
CA ILE A 17 -27.20 -17.93 6.90
C ILE A 17 -27.33 -19.38 6.47
N GLU A 18 -28.46 -19.76 5.85
CA GLU A 18 -28.65 -21.13 5.37
C GLU A 18 -27.63 -21.51 4.28
N LEU A 19 -27.28 -20.58 3.38
CA LEU A 19 -26.20 -20.79 2.42
C LEU A 19 -24.84 -21.03 3.08
N LEU A 20 -24.51 -20.30 4.15
CA LEU A 20 -23.24 -20.48 4.87
C LEU A 20 -23.21 -21.82 5.61
N LYS A 21 -24.32 -22.22 6.25
CA LYS A 21 -24.44 -23.55 6.87
C LYS A 21 -24.33 -24.67 5.84
N SER A 22 -24.97 -24.53 4.67
CA SER A 22 -24.88 -25.53 3.60
C SER A 22 -23.47 -25.69 3.05
N ARG A 23 -22.62 -24.68 3.21
CA ARG A 23 -21.19 -24.69 2.87
C ARG A 23 -20.30 -25.24 3.99
N GLY A 24 -20.88 -25.64 5.12
CA GLY A 24 -20.16 -26.24 6.25
C GLY A 24 -19.73 -25.26 7.33
N LEU A 25 -20.17 -24.00 7.29
CA LEU A 25 -19.85 -23.02 8.34
C LEU A 25 -20.72 -23.27 9.58
N ASN A 26 -20.10 -23.39 10.75
CA ASN A 26 -20.81 -23.56 12.01
C ASN A 26 -21.34 -22.20 12.49
N ILE A 27 -22.67 -22.08 12.60
CA ILE A 27 -23.37 -20.88 13.06
C ILE A 27 -24.25 -21.29 14.24
N ARG A 28 -23.80 -20.98 15.46
CA ARG A 28 -24.51 -21.32 16.70
C ARG A 28 -25.59 -20.32 17.05
N ASN A 29 -25.35 -19.03 16.78
CA ASN A 29 -26.28 -17.94 17.02
C ASN A 29 -26.53 -17.19 15.71
N GLU A 30 -27.65 -17.49 15.06
CA GLU A 30 -28.03 -16.89 13.78
C GLU A 30 -28.33 -15.39 13.89
N GLU A 31 -28.90 -14.94 15.00
CA GLU A 31 -29.22 -13.53 15.22
C GLU A 31 -27.93 -12.70 15.25
N THR A 32 -26.92 -13.16 16.01
CA THR A 32 -25.59 -12.54 16.04
C THR A 32 -24.96 -12.54 14.65
N ALA A 33 -24.99 -13.67 13.93
CA ALA A 33 -24.45 -13.76 12.57
C ALA A 33 -25.12 -12.78 11.60
N ILE A 34 -26.45 -12.67 11.63
CA ILE A 34 -27.23 -11.73 10.82
C ILE A 34 -26.84 -10.29 11.17
N ASN A 35 -26.73 -9.95 12.46
CA ASN A 35 -26.34 -8.61 12.88
C ASN A 35 -24.92 -8.25 12.40
N LEU A 36 -23.98 -9.18 12.49
CA LEU A 36 -22.62 -8.97 11.97
C LEU A 36 -22.61 -8.80 10.44
N LEU A 37 -23.40 -9.59 9.70
CA LEU A 37 -23.56 -9.43 8.24
C LEU A 37 -24.21 -8.09 7.86
N LYS A 38 -25.13 -7.56 8.68
CA LYS A 38 -25.72 -6.22 8.48
C LYS A 38 -24.69 -5.12 8.67
N ILE A 39 -23.82 -5.25 9.67
CA ILE A 39 -22.82 -4.22 10.02
C ILE A 39 -21.67 -4.21 9.01
N TYR A 40 -21.09 -5.38 8.71
CA TYR A 40 -19.84 -5.48 7.94
C TYR A 40 -20.04 -5.92 6.49
N GLY A 41 -21.23 -6.39 6.14
CA GLY A 41 -21.56 -6.89 4.82
C GLY A 41 -21.06 -8.30 4.56
N TYR A 42 -21.79 -9.04 3.71
CA TYR A 42 -21.40 -10.39 3.31
C TYR A 42 -20.11 -10.42 2.50
N TYR A 43 -19.96 -9.53 1.51
CA TYR A 43 -18.83 -9.57 0.60
C TYR A 43 -17.47 -9.30 1.32
N PRO A 44 -17.30 -8.21 2.10
CA PRO A 44 -16.02 -7.92 2.73
C PRO A 44 -15.56 -9.01 3.69
N VAL A 45 -16.47 -9.56 4.49
CA VAL A 45 -16.13 -10.56 5.50
C VAL A 45 -16.05 -11.96 4.90
N ILE A 46 -17.13 -12.45 4.30
CA ILE A 46 -17.21 -13.84 3.86
C ILE A 46 -16.29 -14.06 2.66
N ASN A 47 -16.40 -13.24 1.60
CA ASN A 47 -15.57 -13.45 0.41
C ASN A 47 -14.11 -13.06 0.63
N GLY A 48 -13.85 -12.07 1.49
CA GLY A 48 -12.49 -11.67 1.84
C GLY A 48 -11.73 -12.78 2.57
N PHE A 49 -12.36 -13.38 3.58
CA PHE A 49 -11.64 -14.20 4.56
C PHE A 49 -11.83 -15.71 4.36
N LYS A 50 -12.83 -16.15 3.57
CA LYS A 50 -13.08 -17.60 3.35
C LYS A 50 -11.87 -18.39 2.86
N LYS A 51 -10.96 -17.79 2.10
CA LYS A 51 -9.80 -18.48 1.51
C LYS A 51 -8.94 -19.20 2.56
N SER A 52 -8.78 -18.61 3.74
CA SER A 52 -7.98 -19.16 4.82
C SER A 52 -8.66 -20.33 5.55
N PHE A 53 -9.97 -20.51 5.33
CA PHE A 53 -10.84 -21.46 6.04
C PHE A 53 -11.51 -22.49 5.11
N GLN A 54 -11.21 -22.50 3.82
CA GLN A 54 -11.80 -23.42 2.85
C GLN A 54 -10.97 -24.70 2.70
N THR A 55 -11.65 -25.80 2.35
CA THR A 55 -11.06 -27.07 1.90
C THR A 55 -11.24 -27.28 0.40
N ASP A 56 -12.32 -26.75 -0.17
CA ASP A 56 -12.65 -26.81 -1.59
C ASP A 56 -12.98 -25.40 -2.09
N PHE A 57 -12.16 -24.91 -3.02
CA PHE A 57 -12.31 -23.57 -3.60
C PHE A 57 -13.40 -23.51 -4.66
N ASP A 58 -13.68 -24.61 -5.36
CA ASP A 58 -14.65 -24.67 -6.45
C ASP A 58 -16.08 -24.78 -5.90
N GLU A 59 -16.27 -25.59 -4.85
CA GLU A 59 -17.56 -25.76 -4.16
C GLU A 59 -17.79 -24.75 -3.02
N GLU A 60 -16.80 -23.90 -2.76
CA GLU A 60 -16.76 -22.93 -1.65
C GLU A 60 -17.01 -23.53 -0.26
N LYS A 61 -16.56 -24.77 0.00
CA LYS A 61 -16.78 -25.48 1.27
C LYS A 61 -15.73 -25.15 2.33
N TYR A 62 -16.21 -24.96 3.56
CA TYR A 62 -15.39 -24.67 4.74
C TYR A 62 -14.77 -25.93 5.35
N GLN A 63 -13.63 -25.74 6.02
CA GLN A 63 -13.02 -26.76 6.87
C GLN A 63 -13.97 -27.17 8.00
N PRO A 64 -13.91 -28.45 8.46
CA PRO A 64 -14.74 -28.90 9.57
C PRO A 64 -14.59 -28.03 10.81
N ASN A 65 -15.71 -27.72 11.47
CA ASN A 65 -15.80 -26.96 12.72
C ASN A 65 -15.40 -25.48 12.64
N VAL A 66 -15.19 -24.90 11.45
CA VAL A 66 -15.00 -23.45 11.33
C VAL A 66 -16.27 -22.73 11.76
N GLN A 67 -16.13 -21.83 12.73
CA GLN A 67 -17.20 -20.98 13.22
C GLN A 67 -17.20 -19.63 12.50
N ILE A 68 -18.39 -19.08 12.24
CA ILE A 68 -18.50 -17.78 11.57
C ILE A 68 -17.79 -16.66 12.35
N GLU A 69 -17.78 -16.75 13.69
CA GLU A 69 -17.09 -15.84 14.59
C GLU A 69 -15.58 -15.78 14.31
N GLN A 70 -14.95 -16.88 13.86
CA GLN A 70 -13.52 -16.89 13.52
C GLN A 70 -13.23 -16.00 12.30
N LEU A 71 -14.09 -16.01 11.28
CA LEU A 71 -13.97 -15.12 10.12
C LEU A 71 -14.12 -13.65 10.54
N PHE A 72 -15.08 -13.36 11.42
CA PHE A 72 -15.28 -12.00 11.92
C PHE A 72 -14.11 -11.53 12.79
N SER A 73 -13.55 -12.39 13.65
CA SER A 73 -12.37 -12.05 14.45
C SER A 73 -11.16 -11.73 13.57
N GLU A 74 -10.92 -12.49 12.49
CA GLU A 74 -9.87 -12.13 11.52
C GLU A 74 -10.17 -10.85 10.76
N PHE A 75 -11.42 -10.63 10.37
CA PHE A 75 -11.82 -9.40 9.70
C PHE A 75 -11.55 -8.16 10.57
N ILE A 76 -11.87 -8.24 11.86
CA ILE A 76 -11.63 -7.16 12.82
C ILE A 76 -10.11 -6.94 12.98
N LEU A 77 -9.34 -8.02 13.15
CA LEU A 77 -7.88 -7.93 13.28
C LEU A 77 -7.22 -7.35 12.01
N ASP A 78 -7.62 -7.79 10.83
CA ASP A 78 -7.12 -7.25 9.55
C ASP A 78 -7.46 -5.78 9.42
N SER A 79 -8.68 -5.37 9.80
CA SER A 79 -9.10 -3.96 9.80
C SER A 79 -8.21 -3.08 10.70
N GLN A 80 -7.77 -3.60 11.85
CA GLN A 80 -6.83 -2.90 12.73
C GLN A 80 -5.43 -2.81 12.11
N PHE A 81 -4.96 -3.86 11.41
CA PHE A 81 -3.73 -3.77 10.61
C PHE A 81 -3.86 -2.77 9.45
N GLN A 82 -5.00 -2.74 8.75
CA GLN A 82 -5.28 -1.80 7.68
C GLN A 82 -5.22 -0.35 8.19
N GLU A 83 -5.77 -0.06 9.38
CA GLU A 83 -5.69 1.26 10.01
C GLU A 83 -4.24 1.68 10.28
N ILE A 84 -3.43 0.78 10.86
CA ILE A 84 -2.01 1.03 11.12
C ILE A 84 -1.25 1.28 9.81
N LEU A 85 -1.51 0.47 8.77
CA LEU A 85 -0.89 0.63 7.45
C LEU A 85 -1.25 1.99 6.84
N LEU A 86 -2.54 2.36 6.82
CA LEU A 86 -2.99 3.64 6.24
C LEU A 86 -2.37 4.83 6.97
N THR A 87 -2.46 4.85 8.29
CA THR A 87 -1.92 5.95 9.12
C THR A 87 -0.40 6.06 9.04
N SER A 88 0.31 4.96 8.78
CA SER A 88 1.76 4.94 8.60
C SER A 88 2.21 5.27 7.17
N ILE A 89 1.45 4.87 6.14
CA ILE A 89 1.81 5.07 4.73
C ILE A 89 1.44 6.48 4.25
N PHE A 90 0.35 7.09 4.73
CA PHE A 90 -0.06 8.42 4.28
C PHE A 90 1.02 9.51 4.47
N PRO A 91 1.73 9.60 5.60
CA PRO A 91 2.84 10.54 5.75
C PRO A 91 3.97 10.30 4.75
N ILE A 92 4.26 9.03 4.42
CA ILE A 92 5.29 8.65 3.44
C ILE A 92 4.86 9.09 2.03
N GLU A 93 3.62 8.79 1.63
CA GLU A 93 3.03 9.20 0.35
C GLU A 93 3.06 10.72 0.20
N ASN A 94 2.67 11.47 1.24
CA ASN A 94 2.70 12.92 1.23
C ASN A 94 4.12 13.48 1.16
N HIS A 95 5.07 12.94 1.93
CA HIS A 95 6.47 13.35 1.86
C HIS A 95 7.05 13.14 0.46
N PHE A 96 6.81 11.97 -0.13
CA PHE A 96 7.22 11.64 -1.49
C PHE A 96 6.66 12.61 -2.54
N LYS A 97 5.35 12.90 -2.49
CA LYS A 97 4.70 13.85 -3.42
C LYS A 97 5.21 15.29 -3.24
N ASN A 98 5.42 15.72 -2.00
CA ASN A 98 5.97 17.03 -1.71
C ASN A 98 7.38 17.18 -2.30
N MET A 99 8.24 16.17 -2.11
CA MET A 99 9.58 16.17 -2.68
C MET A 99 9.59 16.12 -4.20
N LEU A 100 8.69 15.36 -4.83
CA LEU A 100 8.49 15.40 -6.28
C LEU A 100 8.14 16.82 -6.75
N GLY A 101 7.13 17.43 -6.15
CA GLY A 101 6.69 18.78 -6.50
C GLY A 101 7.79 19.82 -6.32
N TYR A 102 8.54 19.73 -5.22
CA TYR A 102 9.69 20.60 -4.94
C TYR A 102 10.79 20.45 -5.99
N LEU A 103 11.28 19.23 -6.24
CA LEU A 103 12.40 19.00 -7.17
C LEU A 103 12.04 19.35 -8.60
N ILE A 104 10.81 19.04 -9.03
CA ILE A 104 10.29 19.42 -10.34
C ILE A 104 10.24 20.95 -10.46
N SER A 105 9.65 21.63 -9.47
CA SER A 105 9.53 23.09 -9.51
C SER A 105 10.89 23.79 -9.49
N LYS A 106 11.85 23.26 -8.72
CA LYS A 106 13.21 23.79 -8.63
C LYS A 106 13.98 23.69 -9.95
N ASN A 107 13.76 22.62 -10.72
CA ASN A 107 14.58 22.32 -11.90
C ASN A 107 13.91 22.69 -13.22
N PHE A 108 12.59 22.55 -13.32
CA PHE A 108 11.84 22.89 -14.53
C PHE A 108 11.09 24.21 -14.37
N GLY A 109 10.86 24.70 -13.15
CA GLY A 109 10.04 25.87 -12.91
C GLY A 109 8.56 25.51 -12.75
N VAL A 110 7.69 26.50 -12.94
CA VAL A 110 6.25 26.40 -12.61
C VAL A 110 5.34 26.29 -13.83
N ASN A 111 5.90 26.30 -15.03
CA ASN A 111 5.12 26.31 -16.26
C ASN A 111 4.41 24.96 -16.47
N SER A 112 3.07 25.01 -16.55
CA SER A 112 2.18 23.87 -16.75
C SER A 112 1.51 23.86 -18.14
N PHE A 113 2.08 24.57 -19.10
CA PHE A 113 1.56 24.69 -20.47
C PHE A 113 2.33 23.83 -21.46
N GLU A 114 1.78 23.65 -22.65
CA GLU A 114 2.54 23.05 -23.75
C GLU A 114 3.53 24.05 -24.36
N THR A 115 4.59 23.55 -25.00
CA THR A 115 5.68 24.37 -25.57
C THR A 115 5.20 25.45 -26.54
N ASN A 116 4.06 25.25 -27.21
CA ASN A 116 3.46 26.18 -28.18
C ASN A 116 2.06 26.68 -27.76
N ASP A 117 1.70 26.60 -26.48
CA ASP A 117 0.39 27.08 -26.02
C ASP A 117 0.30 28.61 -26.08
N ALA A 118 -0.71 29.13 -26.77
CA ALA A 118 -0.95 30.57 -26.90
C ALA A 118 -1.30 31.25 -25.57
N ASN A 119 -1.77 30.48 -24.57
CA ASN A 119 -2.07 30.97 -23.23
C ASN A 119 -0.87 30.89 -22.28
N ASN A 120 0.28 30.38 -22.72
CA ASN A 120 1.48 30.30 -21.89
C ASN A 120 1.97 31.73 -21.55
N PRO A 121 1.98 32.14 -20.27
CA PRO A 121 2.38 33.49 -19.88
C PRO A 121 3.88 33.76 -20.05
N ASP A 122 4.73 32.72 -20.08
CA ASP A 122 6.17 32.84 -20.25
C ASP A 122 6.77 31.56 -20.88
N ASN A 123 7.13 31.63 -22.16
CA ASN A 123 7.74 30.54 -22.90
C ASN A 123 9.25 30.36 -22.62
N THR A 124 9.86 31.22 -21.79
CA THR A 124 11.26 31.08 -21.37
C THR A 124 11.42 30.11 -20.19
N VAL A 125 10.33 29.87 -19.45
CA VAL A 125 10.29 28.91 -18.35
C VAL A 125 9.96 27.51 -18.91
N LEU A 126 10.80 26.53 -18.57
CA LEU A 126 10.59 25.13 -18.98
C LEU A 126 9.24 24.61 -18.48
N SER A 127 8.50 23.92 -19.34
CA SER A 127 7.30 23.24 -18.91
C SER A 127 7.65 21.93 -18.21
N TYR A 128 7.21 21.76 -16.97
CA TYR A 128 7.35 20.48 -16.29
C TYR A 128 6.38 19.42 -16.86
N LEU A 129 5.52 19.76 -17.82
CA LEU A 129 4.63 18.83 -18.51
C LEU A 129 5.11 18.47 -19.93
N ASP A 130 6.26 18.99 -20.34
CA ASP A 130 6.90 18.60 -21.61
C ASP A 130 7.68 17.30 -21.42
N PRO A 131 7.29 16.20 -22.09
CA PRO A 131 7.99 14.91 -21.99
C PRO A 131 9.47 14.97 -22.37
N SER A 132 9.91 15.95 -23.16
CA SER A 132 11.31 16.08 -23.58
C SER A 132 12.25 16.57 -22.46
N ASN A 133 11.72 17.15 -21.38
CA ASN A 133 12.48 17.54 -20.20
C ASN A 133 12.80 16.36 -19.27
N TYR A 134 12.26 15.18 -19.59
CA TYR A 134 12.40 13.94 -18.83
C TYR A 134 13.35 12.96 -19.51
N HIS A 135 13.75 11.90 -18.80
CA HIS A 135 14.85 11.04 -19.20
C HIS A 135 14.58 10.28 -20.52
N ASN A 136 15.59 10.25 -21.40
CA ASN A 136 15.47 9.82 -22.81
C ASN A 136 15.28 8.31 -23.02
N SER A 137 15.75 7.46 -22.10
CA SER A 137 15.72 5.98 -22.26
C SER A 137 14.31 5.37 -22.22
N GLY A 138 13.27 6.20 -22.10
CA GLY A 138 11.87 5.78 -22.18
C GLY A 138 10.94 6.90 -22.66
N ARG A 139 11.25 7.57 -23.78
CA ARG A 139 10.43 8.66 -24.35
C ARG A 139 8.93 8.31 -24.43
N VAL A 140 8.60 7.05 -24.76
CA VAL A 140 7.21 6.55 -24.77
C VAL A 140 6.59 6.59 -23.37
N LYS A 141 7.29 6.07 -22.34
CA LYS A 141 6.81 6.09 -20.95
C LYS A 141 6.64 7.52 -20.42
N ALA A 142 7.56 8.42 -20.77
CA ALA A 142 7.47 9.83 -20.41
C ALA A 142 6.24 10.48 -21.06
N LEU A 143 6.04 10.24 -22.35
CA LEU A 143 4.86 10.71 -23.09
C LEU A 143 3.55 10.17 -22.48
N ASP A 144 3.46 8.86 -22.24
CA ASP A 144 2.28 8.23 -21.66
C ASP A 144 1.95 8.79 -20.27
N THR A 145 2.98 8.99 -19.43
CA THR A 145 2.83 9.55 -18.07
C THR A 145 2.36 11.00 -18.14
N MET A 146 2.94 11.81 -19.02
CA MET A 146 2.56 13.22 -19.19
C MET A 146 1.15 13.35 -19.76
N ASN A 147 0.78 12.55 -20.76
CA ASN A 147 -0.57 12.52 -21.32
C ASN A 147 -1.59 12.15 -20.24
N PHE A 148 -1.30 11.13 -19.44
CA PHE A 148 -2.16 10.77 -18.32
C PHE A 148 -2.33 11.92 -17.31
N ILE A 149 -1.23 12.59 -16.94
CA ILE A 149 -1.27 13.74 -16.02
C ILE A 149 -2.12 14.87 -16.61
N LYS A 150 -1.92 15.23 -17.88
CA LYS A 150 -2.68 16.26 -18.58
C LYS A 150 -4.17 15.92 -18.66
N GLU A 151 -4.50 14.69 -19.03
CA GLU A 151 -5.90 14.28 -19.27
C GLU A 151 -6.70 13.94 -18.02
N LYS A 152 -6.03 13.55 -16.92
CA LYS A 152 -6.71 13.03 -15.72
C LYS A 152 -6.44 13.84 -14.46
N VAL A 153 -5.27 14.45 -14.32
CA VAL A 153 -4.91 15.19 -13.11
C VAL A 153 -5.19 16.67 -13.31
N LEU A 154 -4.69 17.28 -14.39
CA LEU A 154 -4.88 18.71 -14.67
C LEU A 154 -6.33 19.09 -14.96
N THR A 155 -7.11 18.18 -15.53
CA THR A 155 -8.54 18.36 -15.85
C THR A 155 -9.46 17.90 -14.72
N SER A 156 -8.90 17.42 -13.59
CA SER A 156 -9.70 16.96 -12.45
C SER A 156 -10.58 18.11 -11.92
N SER A 157 -11.78 17.76 -11.47
CA SER A 157 -12.67 18.64 -10.70
C SER A 157 -12.27 18.79 -9.25
N ASP A 158 -11.21 18.09 -8.81
CA ASP A 158 -10.77 18.09 -7.42
C ASP A 158 -9.86 19.29 -7.13
N ASP A 159 -10.12 19.96 -6.01
CA ASP A 159 -9.21 20.94 -5.45
C ASP A 159 -7.96 20.28 -4.87
N PRO A 160 -6.84 21.03 -4.77
CA PRO A 160 -6.62 22.41 -5.22
C PRO A 160 -6.41 22.62 -6.75
N VAL A 161 -6.23 21.57 -7.55
CA VAL A 161 -5.92 21.76 -9.00
C VAL A 161 -7.05 22.47 -9.74
N ALA A 162 -8.32 22.13 -9.49
CA ALA A 162 -9.46 22.80 -10.12
C ALA A 162 -9.47 24.30 -9.85
N TYR A 163 -9.35 24.71 -8.57
CA TYR A 163 -9.23 26.12 -8.21
C TYR A 163 -8.08 26.84 -8.93
N TYR A 164 -6.88 26.27 -8.98
CA TYR A 164 -5.73 26.92 -9.64
C TYR A 164 -5.92 27.05 -11.16
N ARG A 165 -6.46 26.02 -11.81
CA ARG A 165 -6.76 26.05 -13.25
C ARG A 165 -7.77 27.14 -13.59
N GLU A 166 -8.77 27.35 -12.74
CA GLU A 166 -9.90 28.26 -13.01
C GLU A 166 -9.66 29.69 -12.53
N ASN A 167 -8.84 29.89 -11.49
CA ASN A 167 -8.69 31.17 -10.80
C ASN A 167 -7.26 31.74 -10.82
N LYS A 168 -6.28 31.01 -11.38
CA LYS A 168 -4.88 31.43 -11.46
C LYS A 168 -4.37 31.30 -12.90
N ASN A 169 -3.17 31.81 -13.14
CA ASN A 169 -2.55 31.83 -14.48
C ASN A 169 -1.73 30.58 -14.80
N HIS A 170 -1.55 29.64 -13.86
CA HIS A 170 -0.90 28.35 -14.06
C HIS A 170 -1.21 27.42 -12.87
N VAL A 171 -0.91 26.12 -13.02
CA VAL A 171 -0.95 25.15 -11.91
C VAL A 171 0.49 24.81 -11.51
N PRO A 172 0.96 25.18 -10.30
CA PRO A 172 2.29 24.82 -9.86
C PRO A 172 2.48 23.31 -9.68
N ALA A 173 3.70 22.79 -9.88
CA ALA A 173 3.94 21.36 -9.80
C ALA A 173 3.71 20.78 -8.40
N TRP A 174 3.93 21.53 -7.31
CA TRP A 174 3.61 21.05 -5.95
C TRP A 174 2.09 20.91 -5.70
N ILE A 175 1.28 21.79 -6.30
CA ILE A 175 -0.19 21.67 -6.27
C ILE A 175 -0.61 20.44 -7.07
N LEU A 176 -0.08 20.29 -8.29
CA LEU A 176 -0.38 19.15 -9.13
C LEU A 176 0.01 17.82 -8.48
N CYS A 177 1.22 17.76 -7.89
CA CYS A 177 1.72 16.54 -7.26
C CYS A 177 0.85 16.09 -6.09
N GLN A 178 0.28 17.02 -5.33
CA GLN A 178 -0.60 16.69 -4.22
C GLN A 178 -1.94 16.08 -4.69
N ASN A 179 -2.46 16.52 -5.84
CA ASN A 179 -3.67 15.94 -6.47
C ASN A 179 -3.42 14.59 -7.16
N MET A 180 -2.17 14.22 -7.44
CA MET A 180 -1.88 12.93 -8.06
C MET A 180 -2.18 11.76 -7.12
N MET A 181 -2.69 10.65 -7.66
CA MET A 181 -2.72 9.38 -6.92
C MET A 181 -1.30 8.84 -6.70
N PHE A 182 -1.08 8.07 -5.64
CA PHE A 182 0.24 7.50 -5.31
C PHE A 182 0.92 6.82 -6.50
N GLY A 183 0.19 5.98 -7.24
CA GLY A 183 0.73 5.29 -8.42
C GLY A 183 1.17 6.22 -9.55
N THR A 184 0.47 7.34 -9.76
CA THR A 184 0.86 8.33 -10.76
C THR A 184 2.15 9.04 -10.33
N SER A 185 2.28 9.35 -9.04
CA SER A 185 3.51 9.91 -8.47
C SER A 185 4.72 8.97 -8.63
N VAL A 186 4.53 7.66 -8.44
CA VAL A 186 5.60 6.66 -8.67
C VAL A 186 6.00 6.60 -10.15
N LYS A 187 5.04 6.62 -11.08
CA LYS A 187 5.33 6.70 -12.52
C LYS A 187 6.10 7.97 -12.89
N LEU A 188 5.74 9.11 -12.29
CA LEU A 188 6.45 10.37 -12.49
C LEU A 188 7.90 10.28 -12.00
N PHE A 189 8.14 9.70 -10.82
CA PHE A 189 9.50 9.44 -10.32
C PHE A 189 10.32 8.58 -11.30
N GLN A 190 9.74 7.53 -11.87
CA GLN A 190 10.44 6.64 -12.81
C GLN A 190 10.96 7.33 -14.08
N ILE A 191 10.37 8.46 -14.48
CA ILE A 191 10.78 9.19 -15.70
C ILE A 191 11.65 10.41 -15.41
N LEU A 192 11.85 10.79 -14.14
CA LEU A 192 12.71 11.91 -13.77
C LEU A 192 14.13 11.75 -14.34
N PRO A 193 14.82 12.87 -14.64
CA PRO A 193 16.26 12.86 -14.89
C PRO A 193 17.04 12.20 -13.74
N SER A 194 18.16 11.54 -14.07
CA SER A 194 18.94 10.74 -13.11
C SER A 194 19.37 11.55 -11.87
N ASN A 195 19.81 12.79 -12.05
CA ASN A 195 20.18 13.65 -10.92
C ASN A 195 19.00 13.93 -9.97
N LEU A 196 17.78 14.09 -10.50
CA LEU A 196 16.60 14.33 -9.66
C LEU A 196 16.10 13.05 -8.98
N LYS A 197 16.31 11.88 -9.61
CA LYS A 197 16.04 10.60 -8.96
C LYS A 197 16.97 10.37 -7.79
N GLU A 198 18.26 10.66 -7.96
CA GLU A 198 19.27 10.58 -6.92
C GLU A 198 18.92 11.53 -5.75
N ASP A 199 18.64 12.81 -6.04
CA ASP A 199 18.23 13.79 -5.04
C ASP A 199 17.01 13.30 -4.23
N LEU A 200 15.94 12.86 -4.90
CA LEU A 200 14.75 12.35 -4.24
C LEU A 200 15.06 11.11 -3.41
N THR A 201 15.89 10.20 -3.94
CA THR A 201 16.24 8.94 -3.29
C THR A 201 17.00 9.16 -2.00
N ASN A 202 17.91 10.13 -1.97
CA ASN A 202 18.66 10.51 -0.78
C ASN A 202 17.79 11.20 0.28
N GLU A 203 16.75 11.91 -0.14
CA GLU A 203 15.75 12.48 0.78
C GLU A 203 14.83 11.41 1.37
N MET A 204 14.43 10.41 0.58
CA MET A 204 13.53 9.34 1.03
C MET A 204 14.23 8.28 1.89
N ILE A 205 15.44 7.85 1.51
CA ILE A 205 16.22 6.82 2.21
C ILE A 205 17.51 7.44 2.73
N LEU A 206 17.73 7.34 4.05
CA LEU A 206 18.95 7.83 4.70
C LEU A 206 20.20 7.22 4.04
N PRO A 207 21.24 8.00 3.73
CA PRO A 207 22.45 7.47 3.12
C PRO A 207 23.26 6.60 4.10
N ILE A 208 23.94 5.60 3.56
CA ILE A 208 24.91 4.77 4.30
C ILE A 208 26.27 4.74 3.59
N ASP A 209 27.32 4.37 4.32
CA ASP A 209 28.67 4.28 3.76
C ASP A 209 28.76 3.28 2.60
N ASN A 210 29.54 3.65 1.57
CA ASN A 210 29.79 2.86 0.37
C ASN A 210 28.49 2.38 -0.32
N GLU A 211 27.44 3.21 -0.33
CA GLU A 211 26.19 2.87 -1.02
C GLU A 211 26.33 3.00 -2.55
N ASN A 212 25.60 2.14 -3.26
CA ASN A 212 25.46 2.24 -4.71
C ASN A 212 24.12 2.94 -4.98
N ILE A 213 24.17 4.11 -5.63
CA ILE A 213 22.97 4.92 -5.84
C ILE A 213 21.92 4.20 -6.70
N THR A 214 22.34 3.46 -7.73
CA THR A 214 21.43 2.68 -8.59
C THR A 214 20.69 1.60 -7.80
N GLU A 215 21.39 0.91 -6.89
CA GLU A 215 20.78 -0.07 -6.00
C GLU A 215 19.77 0.57 -5.04
N LYS A 216 20.09 1.77 -4.52
CA LYS A 216 19.23 2.53 -3.61
C LYS A 216 17.97 3.07 -4.31
N GLU A 217 18.12 3.60 -5.52
CA GLU A 217 16.99 4.03 -6.37
C GLU A 217 16.06 2.85 -6.67
N GLY A 218 16.64 1.69 -7.01
CA GLY A 218 15.89 0.45 -7.22
C GLY A 218 15.14 0.01 -5.97
N LEU A 219 15.78 0.08 -4.80
CA LEU A 219 15.15 -0.22 -3.52
C LEU A 219 13.96 0.72 -3.25
N LEU A 220 14.15 2.03 -3.39
CA LEU A 220 13.08 3.01 -3.20
C LEU A 220 11.89 2.71 -4.09
N LEU A 221 12.14 2.43 -5.38
CA LEU A 221 11.07 2.17 -6.32
C LEU A 221 10.24 0.94 -5.94
N LEU A 222 10.91 -0.14 -5.55
CA LEU A 222 10.24 -1.38 -5.12
C LEU A 222 9.44 -1.19 -3.83
N GLU A 223 9.99 -0.47 -2.86
CA GLU A 223 9.30 -0.18 -1.59
C GLU A 223 8.08 0.72 -1.80
N LEU A 224 8.18 1.74 -2.66
CA LEU A 224 7.02 2.59 -3.02
C LEU A 224 5.90 1.78 -3.68
N GLU A 225 6.23 0.83 -4.56
CA GLU A 225 5.24 -0.06 -5.18
C GLU A 225 4.59 -1.00 -4.16
N ILE A 226 5.36 -1.57 -3.24
CA ILE A 226 4.85 -2.39 -2.14
C ILE A 226 3.88 -1.57 -1.28
N LEU A 227 4.31 -0.42 -0.77
CA LEU A 227 3.46 0.44 0.07
C LEU A 227 2.21 0.90 -0.68
N ARG A 228 2.30 1.23 -1.96
CA ARG A 228 1.14 1.59 -2.79
C ARG A 228 0.11 0.47 -2.85
N LYS A 229 0.54 -0.78 -3.07
CA LYS A 229 -0.36 -1.93 -3.15
C LYS A 229 -1.03 -2.22 -1.81
N PHE A 230 -0.28 -2.18 -0.71
CA PHE A 230 -0.82 -2.37 0.64
C PHE A 230 -1.78 -1.24 1.04
N ARG A 231 -1.43 0.01 0.78
CA ARG A 231 -2.29 1.18 1.00
C ARG A 231 -3.61 1.07 0.23
N ASN A 232 -3.56 0.65 -1.04
CA ASN A 232 -4.76 0.45 -1.84
C ASN A 232 -5.61 -0.72 -1.32
N SER A 233 -4.98 -1.83 -0.93
CA SER A 233 -5.69 -2.97 -0.34
C SER A 233 -6.41 -2.57 0.94
N ALA A 234 -5.72 -1.86 1.83
CA ALA A 234 -6.28 -1.36 3.08
C ALA A 234 -7.42 -0.36 2.86
N ALA A 235 -7.27 0.58 1.94
CA ALA A 235 -8.31 1.58 1.63
C ALA A 235 -9.57 0.98 0.97
N HIS A 236 -9.46 -0.19 0.34
CA HIS A 236 -10.57 -0.90 -0.30
C HIS A 236 -11.01 -2.15 0.48
N SER A 237 -10.65 -2.25 1.77
CA SER A 237 -11.00 -3.36 2.67
C SER A 237 -10.71 -4.75 2.10
N SER A 238 -9.63 -4.87 1.33
CA SER A 238 -9.13 -6.15 0.83
C SER A 238 -8.12 -6.72 1.84
N PRO A 239 -8.21 -8.02 2.18
CA PRO A 239 -7.40 -8.60 3.26
C PRO A 239 -5.91 -8.42 3.04
N VAL A 240 -5.26 -7.62 3.89
CA VAL A 240 -3.85 -7.25 3.69
C VAL A 240 -2.92 -8.41 4.02
N TYR A 241 -3.31 -9.30 4.94
CA TYR A 241 -2.52 -10.46 5.30
C TYR A 241 -2.39 -11.52 4.20
N LEU A 242 -3.33 -11.55 3.26
CA LEU A 242 -3.29 -12.44 2.09
C LEU A 242 -2.57 -11.82 0.88
N LEU A 243 -2.20 -10.54 0.98
CA LEU A 243 -1.60 -9.82 -0.14
C LEU A 243 -0.12 -10.21 -0.31
N HIS A 244 0.19 -10.70 -1.51
CA HIS A 244 1.55 -10.78 -2.02
C HIS A 244 1.66 -9.86 -3.23
N VAL A 245 2.59 -8.91 -3.18
CA VAL A 245 2.82 -7.95 -4.26
C VAL A 245 3.47 -8.68 -5.43
N ASP A 246 2.77 -8.67 -6.56
CA ASP A 246 3.31 -9.15 -7.83
C ASP A 246 3.98 -7.98 -8.57
N GLN A 247 5.31 -8.05 -8.68
CA GLN A 247 6.16 -7.07 -9.32
C GLN A 247 7.36 -7.75 -9.99
N SER A 248 8.01 -7.06 -10.93
CA SER A 248 9.07 -7.64 -11.76
C SER A 248 10.31 -8.10 -10.99
N SER A 249 10.53 -7.59 -9.78
CA SER A 249 11.68 -7.93 -8.93
C SER A 249 11.37 -7.66 -7.46
N ASP A 250 12.03 -8.39 -6.56
CA ASP A 250 11.91 -8.20 -5.11
C ASP A 250 13.05 -7.31 -4.57
N PRO A 251 12.82 -6.53 -3.49
CA PRO A 251 13.89 -5.87 -2.75
C PRO A 251 15.01 -6.84 -2.38
N SER A 252 16.25 -6.43 -2.62
CA SER A 252 17.41 -7.26 -2.30
C SER A 252 17.55 -7.40 -0.79
N VAL A 253 17.47 -8.64 -0.30
CA VAL A 253 17.73 -9.00 1.10
C VAL A 253 19.07 -8.43 1.59
N LYS A 254 20.10 -8.46 0.74
CA LYS A 254 21.43 -7.95 1.08
C LYS A 254 21.39 -6.45 1.31
N ILE A 255 20.67 -5.70 0.47
CA ILE A 255 20.56 -4.24 0.59
C ILE A 255 19.71 -3.88 1.81
N LEU A 256 18.55 -4.53 2.01
CA LEU A 256 17.71 -4.32 3.20
C LEU A 256 18.49 -4.50 4.50
N LYS A 257 19.33 -5.54 4.59
CA LYS A 257 20.19 -5.78 5.75
C LYS A 257 21.22 -4.68 6.00
N ARG A 258 21.72 -4.02 4.95
CA ARG A 258 22.65 -2.89 5.11
C ARG A 258 21.98 -1.70 5.79
N TYR A 259 20.71 -1.43 5.48
CA TYR A 259 19.96 -0.32 6.08
C TYR A 259 19.32 -0.66 7.43
N LEU A 260 18.84 -1.90 7.60
CA LEU A 260 17.96 -2.28 8.72
C LEU A 260 18.59 -3.31 9.67
N GLY A 261 19.83 -3.73 9.39
CA GLY A 261 20.56 -4.70 10.18
C GLY A 261 20.33 -6.16 9.79
N GLU A 262 21.28 -7.02 10.16
CA GLU A 262 21.31 -8.43 9.77
C GLU A 262 20.11 -9.27 10.26
N GLN A 263 19.48 -8.82 11.35
CA GLN A 263 18.36 -9.52 11.99
C GLN A 263 17.00 -9.19 11.38
N ILE A 264 16.90 -8.21 10.46
CA ILE A 264 15.59 -7.84 9.89
C ILE A 264 14.96 -9.02 9.15
N LEU A 265 15.75 -9.75 8.35
CA LEU A 265 15.23 -10.86 7.56
C LEU A 265 16.35 -11.84 7.20
N THR A 266 16.03 -13.11 7.04
CA THR A 266 16.98 -14.15 6.63
C THR A 266 16.96 -14.37 5.13
N ARG A 267 18.07 -14.87 4.56
CA ARG A 267 18.10 -15.22 3.12
C ARG A 267 17.05 -16.27 2.73
N LYS A 268 16.62 -17.13 3.66
CA LYS A 268 15.58 -18.13 3.43
C LYS A 268 14.21 -17.46 3.33
N GLU A 269 13.88 -16.59 4.28
CA GLU A 269 12.63 -15.79 4.29
C GLU A 269 12.50 -14.98 2.99
N GLY A 270 13.55 -14.26 2.58
CA GLY A 270 13.49 -13.45 1.36
C GLY A 270 13.29 -14.28 0.08
N ARG A 271 13.85 -15.49 -0.02
CA ARG A 271 13.56 -16.39 -1.17
C ARG A 271 12.11 -16.85 -1.21
N GLN A 272 11.43 -16.88 -0.06
CA GLN A 272 10.02 -17.23 0.06
C GLN A 272 9.11 -16.01 -0.14
N GLY A 273 9.66 -14.81 -0.37
CA GLY A 273 8.90 -13.57 -0.46
C GLY A 273 8.58 -12.91 0.88
N ILE A 274 9.04 -13.51 2.00
CA ILE A 274 8.79 -12.98 3.34
C ILE A 274 9.71 -11.78 3.56
N GLY A 275 9.12 -10.63 3.86
CA GLY A 275 9.83 -9.36 4.03
C GLY A 275 10.22 -8.69 2.71
N THR A 276 9.86 -9.26 1.55
CA THR A 276 10.13 -8.65 0.23
C THR A 276 8.87 -8.43 -0.62
N ARG A 277 7.76 -9.14 -0.36
CA ARG A 277 6.49 -8.92 -1.08
C ARG A 277 5.20 -9.06 -0.26
N ASN A 278 5.26 -9.62 0.95
CA ASN A 278 4.08 -9.84 1.81
C ASN A 278 3.88 -8.68 2.81
N LEU A 279 2.95 -8.85 3.77
CA LEU A 279 2.67 -7.85 4.81
C LEU A 279 3.94 -7.41 5.56
N TYR A 280 4.89 -8.32 5.80
CA TYR A 280 6.14 -7.97 6.45
C TYR A 280 6.98 -6.97 5.63
N ALA A 281 6.95 -7.07 4.30
CA ALA A 281 7.62 -6.15 3.40
C ALA A 281 7.05 -4.73 3.53
N ALA A 282 5.73 -4.59 3.64
CA ALA A 282 5.12 -3.29 3.88
C ALA A 282 5.53 -2.68 5.23
N LEU A 283 5.63 -3.49 6.29
CA LEU A 283 6.12 -3.01 7.59
C LEU A 283 7.59 -2.57 7.52
N ILE A 284 8.42 -3.30 6.78
CA ILE A 284 9.81 -2.93 6.49
C ILE A 284 9.89 -1.61 5.70
N GLY A 285 9.10 -1.46 4.64
CA GLY A 285 9.04 -0.26 3.82
C GLY A 285 8.57 0.96 4.61
N ILE A 286 7.60 0.79 5.53
CA ILE A 286 7.17 1.84 6.46
C ILE A 286 8.35 2.33 7.29
N LEU A 287 9.14 1.42 7.88
CA LEU A 287 10.31 1.82 8.67
C LEU A 287 11.36 2.54 7.82
N LEU A 288 11.69 1.97 6.66
CA LEU A 288 12.74 2.46 5.80
C LEU A 288 12.43 3.86 5.24
N LEU A 289 11.18 4.10 4.84
CA LEU A 289 10.77 5.34 4.15
C LEU A 289 10.22 6.42 5.10
N THR A 290 10.00 6.10 6.38
CA THR A 290 9.59 7.11 7.38
C THR A 290 10.81 7.84 7.91
N ARG A 291 10.96 9.11 7.56
CA ARG A 291 12.11 9.94 7.99
C ARG A 291 12.09 10.32 9.46
N ASN A 292 10.92 10.63 10.01
CA ASN A 292 10.78 11.07 11.39
C ASN A 292 10.87 9.86 12.36
N SER A 293 11.85 9.87 13.26
CA SER A 293 12.07 8.79 14.23
C SER A 293 10.91 8.61 15.21
N GLY A 294 10.23 9.69 15.59
CA GLY A 294 9.02 9.66 16.41
C GLY A 294 7.86 8.97 15.70
N GLN A 295 7.66 9.22 14.41
CA GLN A 295 6.65 8.52 13.59
C GLN A 295 6.98 7.03 13.44
N ARG A 296 8.25 6.68 13.18
CA ARG A 296 8.68 5.26 13.17
C ARG A 296 8.36 4.57 14.50
N THR A 297 8.71 5.22 15.60
CA THR A 297 8.47 4.70 16.95
C THR A 297 6.99 4.52 17.22
N ASN A 298 6.15 5.49 16.84
CA ASN A 298 4.70 5.41 16.97
C ASN A 298 4.12 4.22 16.18
N ALA A 299 4.50 4.05 14.91
CA ALA A 299 4.05 2.93 14.09
C ALA A 299 4.38 1.57 14.75
N ILE A 300 5.61 1.41 15.26
CA ILE A 300 6.02 0.19 15.97
C ILE A 300 5.21 -0.01 17.25
N GLN A 301 4.97 1.05 18.02
CA GLN A 301 4.17 0.96 19.25
C GLN A 301 2.72 0.58 18.96
N GLN A 302 2.12 1.02 17.86
CA GLN A 302 0.78 0.60 17.46
C GLN A 302 0.73 -0.89 17.12
N ILE A 303 1.70 -1.38 16.34
CA ILE A 303 1.82 -2.81 16.00
C ILE A 303 2.02 -3.64 17.27
N LYS A 304 2.89 -3.20 18.17
CA LYS A 304 3.17 -3.86 19.44
C LYS A 304 1.94 -3.94 20.32
N ARG A 305 1.22 -2.82 20.49
CA ARG A 305 -0.05 -2.78 21.24
C ARG A 305 -1.07 -3.72 20.65
N LEU A 306 -1.21 -3.73 19.32
CA LEU A 306 -2.13 -4.65 18.63
C LEU A 306 -1.79 -6.11 18.97
N ARG A 307 -0.53 -6.52 18.79
CA ARG A 307 -0.09 -7.87 19.19
C ARG A 307 -0.40 -8.15 20.64
N ASP A 308 0.02 -7.27 21.55
CA ASP A 308 -0.07 -7.50 22.98
C ASP A 308 -1.53 -7.61 23.43
N THR A 309 -2.46 -6.85 22.84
CA THR A 309 -3.91 -6.98 23.08
C THR A 309 -4.43 -8.37 22.77
N TYR A 310 -4.04 -8.96 21.64
CA TYR A 310 -4.50 -10.31 21.27
C TYR A 310 -3.73 -11.44 21.99
N MET A 311 -2.53 -11.16 22.50
CA MET A 311 -1.71 -12.13 23.23
C MET A 311 -1.99 -12.19 24.75
N GLN A 312 -2.80 -11.29 25.31
CA GLN A 312 -3.07 -11.23 26.76
C GLN A 312 -3.75 -12.51 27.30
N ASN A 313 -4.75 -13.05 26.59
CA ASN A 313 -5.56 -14.17 27.06
C ASN A 313 -5.40 -15.39 26.15
N HIS A 314 -4.52 -16.32 26.54
CA HIS A 314 -4.15 -17.51 25.74
C HIS A 314 -5.26 -18.55 25.56
N ASN A 315 -6.42 -18.37 26.23
CA ASN A 315 -7.57 -19.27 26.18
C ASN A 315 -8.78 -18.67 25.43
N ASP A 316 -8.60 -17.55 24.73
CA ASP A 316 -9.68 -16.86 24.02
C ASP A 316 -9.56 -17.02 22.50
N THR A 317 -10.71 -17.05 21.83
CA THR A 317 -10.89 -17.00 20.37
C THR A 317 -10.06 -15.90 19.69
N SER A 318 -9.82 -14.78 20.39
CA SER A 318 -8.96 -13.69 19.94
C SER A 318 -7.50 -14.15 19.74
N PHE A 319 -6.94 -14.91 20.69
CA PHE A 319 -5.56 -15.42 20.59
C PHE A 319 -5.40 -16.37 19.40
N ASP A 320 -6.36 -17.26 19.20
CA ASP A 320 -6.37 -18.18 18.07
C ASP A 320 -6.47 -17.44 16.73
N ALA A 321 -7.34 -16.44 16.63
CA ALA A 321 -7.48 -15.60 15.44
C ALA A 321 -6.16 -14.88 15.11
N TYR A 322 -5.50 -14.30 16.12
CA TYR A 322 -4.21 -13.64 15.92
C TYR A 322 -3.12 -14.60 15.44
N ASN A 323 -2.96 -15.76 16.09
CA ASN A 323 -1.97 -16.75 15.66
C ASN A 323 -2.26 -17.30 14.26
N HIS A 324 -3.53 -17.53 13.94
CA HIS A 324 -3.94 -17.95 12.60
C HIS A 324 -3.57 -16.89 11.56
N TYR A 325 -3.94 -15.63 11.82
CA TYR A 325 -3.63 -14.49 10.96
C TYR A 325 -2.13 -14.33 10.71
N ILE A 326 -1.30 -14.30 11.76
CA ILE A 326 0.16 -14.16 11.66
C ILE A 326 0.78 -15.30 10.85
N ARG A 327 0.30 -16.52 11.05
CA ARG A 327 0.76 -17.70 10.32
C ARG A 327 0.44 -17.60 8.83
N ILE A 328 -0.78 -17.23 8.47
CA ILE A 328 -1.19 -17.08 7.06
C ILE A 328 -0.47 -15.89 6.41
N ALA A 329 -0.28 -14.79 7.13
CA ALA A 329 0.50 -13.63 6.69
C ALA A 329 2.00 -13.94 6.49
N GLN A 330 2.47 -15.07 7.02
CA GLN A 330 3.87 -15.47 7.07
C GLN A 330 4.74 -14.41 7.76
N LEU A 331 4.20 -13.78 8.81
CA LEU A 331 4.96 -12.85 9.63
C LEU A 331 5.91 -13.66 10.53
N PRO A 332 7.21 -13.31 10.60
CA PRO A 332 8.14 -13.94 11.54
C PRO A 332 7.61 -13.84 12.98
N THR A 333 7.82 -14.86 13.81
CA THR A 333 7.29 -14.87 15.19
C THR A 333 7.83 -13.71 16.04
N ASP A 334 9.04 -13.23 15.73
CA ASP A 334 9.72 -12.12 16.38
C ASP A 334 9.71 -10.82 15.52
N TYR A 335 8.72 -10.68 14.62
CA TYR A 335 8.70 -9.56 13.67
C TYR A 335 8.70 -8.19 14.35
N VAL A 336 8.00 -8.03 15.48
CA VAL A 336 7.96 -6.75 16.23
C VAL A 336 9.35 -6.42 16.77
N GLU A 337 10.03 -7.38 17.39
CA GLU A 337 11.37 -7.20 17.94
C GLU A 337 12.39 -6.89 16.84
N ARG A 338 12.24 -7.49 15.65
CA ARG A 338 13.06 -7.17 14.48
C ARG A 338 12.84 -5.72 14.02
N LEU A 339 11.58 -5.27 13.96
CA LEU A 339 11.22 -3.89 13.60
C LEU A 339 11.75 -2.88 14.63
N GLU A 340 11.66 -3.19 15.94
CA GLU A 340 12.23 -2.37 17.02
C GLU A 340 13.74 -2.19 16.86
N ARG A 341 14.49 -3.30 16.65
CA ARG A 341 15.94 -3.26 16.43
C ARG A 341 16.31 -2.46 15.18
N ALA A 342 15.60 -2.67 14.08
CA ALA A 342 15.83 -1.93 12.84
C ALA A 342 15.58 -0.42 13.02
N SER A 343 14.55 -0.03 13.76
CA SER A 343 14.28 1.37 14.06
C SER A 343 15.36 2.04 14.92
N MET A 344 15.99 1.28 15.83
CA MET A 344 17.15 1.77 16.57
C MET A 344 18.34 2.02 15.64
N ILE A 345 18.59 1.13 14.68
CA ILE A 345 19.65 1.29 13.67
C ILE A 345 19.41 2.55 12.83
N LEU A 346 18.18 2.79 12.37
CA LEU A 346 17.82 3.99 11.60
C LEU A 346 17.83 5.31 12.39
N SER A 347 18.00 5.25 13.71
CA SER A 347 17.98 6.43 14.59
C SER A 347 19.37 6.80 15.14
N ASN A 348 20.36 5.95 14.87
CA ASN A 348 21.79 6.22 15.09
C ASN A 348 22.41 6.71 13.78
#